data_AF-V9GK84-F1
#
_entry.id   AF-V9GK84-F1
#
_cell.length_a   1.000
_cell.length_b   1.000
_cell.length_c   1.000
_cell.angle_alpha   90.00
_cell.angle_beta   90.00
_cell.angle_gamma   90.00
#
_symmetry.space_group_name_H-M   'P 1'
#
loop_
_entity.id
_entity.type
_entity.pdbx_description
1 polymer ?
#
loop_
_entity_poly.entity_id
_entity_poly.type
_entity_poly.pdbx_seq_one_letter_code
_entity_poly.pdbx_strand_id
1 'polypeptide(L)'
;MTPFDFLRAIVEDGDLQYESKFKEYALATKGKQQLVWSPGLKDRYLIDDKSDEEVATEKVEEADLLGVLDWKDWQYIVRNDLRYKLLKEVEENGYEIGLYNIGIKNKKPTE
;
A
#
# COMPACT_ATOMS: atom_id res chain seq x y z
N MET A 1 10.86 -10.10 -4.79
CA MET A 1 11.70 -11.15 -4.17
C MET A 1 11.33 -11.24 -2.70
N THR A 2 10.63 -12.29 -2.30
CA THR A 2 10.24 -12.58 -0.91
C THR A 2 11.43 -13.11 -0.10
N PRO A 3 11.37 -13.14 1.24
CA PRO A 3 12.41 -13.78 2.04
C PRO A 3 12.66 -15.25 1.65
N PHE A 4 11.65 -15.99 1.19
CA PHE A 4 11.83 -17.37 0.73
C PHE A 4 12.46 -17.47 -0.67
N ASP A 5 12.41 -16.40 -1.46
CA ASP A 5 13.09 -16.34 -2.75
C ASP A 5 14.62 -16.29 -2.55
N PHE A 6 15.10 -15.75 -1.42
CA PHE A 6 16.51 -15.82 -1.02
C PHE A 6 16.99 -17.26 -0.85
N LEU A 7 16.17 -18.12 -0.22
CA LEU A 7 16.49 -19.53 -0.09
C LEU A 7 16.52 -20.23 -1.45
N ARG A 8 15.59 -19.89 -2.35
CA ARG A 8 15.59 -20.43 -3.71
C ARG A 8 16.86 -20.06 -4.46
N ALA A 9 17.26 -18.79 -4.44
CA ALA A 9 18.52 -18.34 -5.07
C ALA A 9 19.77 -19.06 -4.50
N ILE A 10 19.80 -19.36 -3.20
CA ILE A 10 20.91 -20.10 -2.58
C ILE A 10 20.94 -21.56 -3.05
N VAL A 11 19.78 -22.23 -3.12
CA VAL A 11 19.67 -23.65 -3.44
C VAL A 11 19.81 -23.92 -4.94
N GLU A 12 19.21 -23.08 -5.77
CA GLU A 12 19.14 -23.26 -7.22
C GLU A 12 20.36 -22.63 -7.93
N ASP A 13 20.73 -21.40 -7.56
CA ASP A 13 21.81 -20.65 -8.23
C ASP A 13 23.14 -20.69 -7.47
N GLY A 14 23.15 -21.23 -6.24
CA GLY A 14 24.33 -21.25 -5.38
C GLY A 14 24.73 -19.86 -4.86
N ASP A 15 23.86 -18.87 -4.96
CA ASP A 15 24.18 -17.49 -4.60
C ASP A 15 24.11 -17.25 -3.08
N LEU A 16 25.25 -17.44 -2.43
CA LEU A 16 25.42 -17.25 -0.98
C LEU A 16 25.27 -15.79 -0.52
N GLN A 17 25.21 -14.81 -1.43
CA GLN A 17 25.01 -13.39 -1.07
C GLN A 17 23.68 -13.16 -0.32
N TYR A 18 22.72 -14.06 -0.48
CA TYR A 18 21.41 -13.98 0.16
C TYR A 18 21.32 -14.69 1.52
N GLU A 19 22.36 -15.42 1.93
CA GLU A 19 22.37 -16.18 3.18
C GLU A 19 22.19 -15.28 4.40
N SER A 20 22.94 -14.17 4.44
CA SER A 20 22.88 -13.19 5.53
C SER A 20 21.50 -12.52 5.62
N LYS A 21 20.88 -12.22 4.48
CA LYS A 21 19.54 -11.60 4.39
C LYS A 21 18.46 -12.53 4.90
N PHE A 22 18.52 -13.82 4.57
CA PHE A 22 17.57 -14.79 5.12
C PHE A 22 17.77 -15.01 6.63
N LYS A 23 19.03 -15.05 7.11
CA LYS A 23 19.33 -15.14 8.55
C LYS A 23 18.76 -13.95 9.33
N GLU A 24 18.90 -12.74 8.80
CA GLU A 24 18.33 -11.53 9.42
C GLU A 24 16.81 -11.62 9.50
N TYR A 25 16.14 -11.98 8.40
CA TYR A 25 14.70 -12.22 8.39
C TYR A 25 14.29 -13.28 9.42
N ALA A 26 14.98 -14.43 9.47
CA ALA A 26 14.67 -15.51 10.40
C ALA A 26 14.85 -15.08 11.85
N LEU A 27 15.91 -14.34 12.19
CA LEU A 27 16.14 -13.82 13.53
C LEU A 27 15.06 -12.81 13.96
N ALA A 28 14.64 -11.94 13.04
CA ALA A 28 13.63 -10.93 13.32
C ALA A 28 12.21 -11.52 13.46
N THR A 29 11.90 -12.59 12.73
CA THR A 29 10.53 -13.12 12.61
C THR A 29 10.26 -14.40 13.40
N LYS A 30 11.28 -15.20 13.68
CA LYS A 30 11.10 -16.49 14.38
C LYS A 30 10.56 -16.28 15.79
N GLY A 31 9.44 -16.95 16.10
CA GLY A 31 8.77 -16.86 17.39
C GLY A 31 8.02 -15.55 17.63
N LYS A 32 7.94 -14.66 16.62
CA LYS A 32 7.10 -13.46 16.67
C LYS A 32 5.78 -13.75 15.98
N GLN A 33 4.69 -13.38 16.65
CA GLN A 33 3.37 -13.38 16.03
C GLN A 33 3.34 -12.28 14.96
N GLN A 34 3.24 -12.68 13.70
CA GLN A 34 3.09 -11.76 12.58
C GLN A 34 1.63 -11.32 12.50
N LEU A 35 1.42 -10.04 12.14
CA LEU A 35 0.13 -9.36 11.88
C LEU A 35 -1.12 -10.18 12.24
N VAL A 36 -1.62 -9.99 13.46
CA VAL A 36 -2.92 -10.50 13.88
C VAL A 36 -3.87 -9.36 14.17
N TRP A 37 -5.14 -9.59 13.83
CA TRP A 37 -6.23 -8.75 14.29
C TRP A 37 -6.39 -8.95 15.81
N SER A 38 -6.36 -7.86 16.58
CA SER A 38 -6.74 -7.96 17.99
C SER A 38 -8.21 -8.38 18.11
N PRO A 39 -8.62 -9.07 19.20
CA PRO A 39 -10.00 -9.48 19.39
C PRO A 39 -10.99 -8.32 19.18
N GLY A 40 -11.99 -8.50 18.32
CA GLY A 40 -13.02 -7.50 18.00
C GLY A 40 -12.59 -6.33 17.10
N LEU A 41 -11.36 -6.34 16.57
CA LEU A 41 -10.88 -5.27 15.68
C LEU A 41 -11.58 -5.29 14.32
N LYS A 42 -11.85 -6.47 13.76
CA LYS A 42 -12.59 -6.61 12.50
C LYS A 42 -14.03 -6.14 12.65
N ASP A 43 -14.73 -6.56 13.71
CA ASP A 43 -16.10 -6.16 14.03
C ASP A 43 -16.25 -4.64 14.12
N ARG A 44 -15.28 -3.95 14.75
CA ARG A 44 -15.30 -2.49 14.89
C ARG A 44 -15.31 -1.75 13.55
N TYR A 45 -14.64 -2.31 12.54
CA TYR A 45 -14.54 -1.72 11.21
C TYR A 45 -15.50 -2.38 10.21
N LEU A 46 -16.44 -3.20 10.68
CA LEU A 46 -17.42 -3.91 9.84
C LEU A 46 -16.73 -4.73 8.73
N ILE A 47 -15.56 -5.30 9.04
CA ILE A 47 -14.82 -6.17 8.12
C ILE A 47 -15.34 -7.59 8.29
N ASP A 48 -15.95 -8.14 7.24
CA ASP A 48 -16.43 -9.52 7.25
C ASP A 48 -15.28 -10.54 7.37
N ASP A 49 -15.53 -11.61 8.13
CA ASP A 49 -14.65 -12.77 8.17
C ASP A 49 -14.84 -13.61 6.90
N LYS A 50 -13.91 -13.45 5.97
CA LYS A 50 -13.82 -14.26 4.75
C LYS A 50 -12.92 -15.46 4.97
N SER A 51 -13.28 -16.61 4.41
CA SER A 51 -12.39 -17.77 4.39
C SER A 51 -11.20 -17.55 3.45
N ASP A 52 -10.14 -18.34 3.60
CA ASP A 52 -8.97 -18.30 2.71
C ASP A 52 -9.39 -18.59 1.24
N GLU A 53 -10.35 -19.48 1.02
CA GLU A 53 -10.91 -19.78 -0.31
C GLU A 53 -11.69 -18.59 -0.89
N GLU A 54 -12.47 -17.89 -0.06
CA GLU A 54 -13.20 -16.69 -0.48
C GLU A 54 -12.24 -15.57 -0.87
N VAL A 55 -11.21 -15.29 -0.06
CA VAL A 55 -10.19 -14.26 -0.35
C VAL A 55 -9.40 -14.59 -1.61
N ALA A 56 -9.06 -15.86 -1.84
CA ALA A 56 -8.33 -16.26 -3.04
C ALA A 56 -9.16 -16.14 -4.33
N THR A 57 -10.48 -16.29 -4.21
CA THR A 57 -11.42 -16.19 -5.34
C THR A 57 -11.96 -14.77 -5.53
N GLU A 58 -11.85 -13.95 -4.49
CA GLU A 58 -12.25 -12.56 -4.50
C GLU A 58 -11.42 -11.79 -5.52
N LYS A 59 -12.08 -11.37 -6.60
CA LYS A 59 -11.51 -10.43 -7.55
C LYS A 59 -11.45 -9.08 -6.85
N VAL A 60 -10.26 -8.72 -6.37
CA VAL A 60 -9.94 -7.33 -6.06
C VAL A 60 -10.22 -6.55 -7.34
N GLU A 61 -11.19 -5.63 -7.30
CA GLU A 61 -11.43 -4.76 -8.45
C GLU A 61 -10.11 -4.10 -8.85
N GLU A 62 -9.82 -4.10 -10.15
CA GLU A 62 -8.62 -3.42 -10.65
C GLU A 62 -8.68 -1.97 -10.16
N ALA A 63 -7.65 -1.53 -9.43
CA ALA A 63 -7.62 -0.17 -8.94
C ALA A 63 -7.60 0.78 -10.13
N ASP A 64 -8.62 1.62 -10.25
CA ASP A 64 -8.67 2.63 -11.30
C ASP A 64 -7.52 3.63 -11.13
N LEU A 65 -6.78 3.85 -12.22
CA LEU A 65 -5.77 4.90 -12.26
C LEU A 65 -6.47 6.27 -12.31
N LEU A 66 -6.61 6.91 -11.14
CA LEU A 66 -7.22 8.24 -11.03
C LEU A 66 -6.33 9.35 -11.64
N GLY A 67 -5.01 9.17 -11.62
CA GLY A 67 -4.05 10.11 -12.20
C GLY A 67 -2.62 9.95 -11.70
N VAL A 68 -1.71 10.82 -12.17
CA VAL A 68 -0.29 10.78 -11.85
C VAL A 68 0.15 12.14 -11.31
N LEU A 69 0.80 12.13 -10.14
CA LEU A 69 1.41 13.31 -9.54
C LEU A 69 2.87 13.43 -9.98
N ASP A 70 3.30 14.64 -10.31
CA ASP A 70 4.72 14.90 -10.48
C ASP A 70 5.44 14.97 -9.11
N TRP A 71 6.77 14.92 -9.15
CA TRP A 71 7.57 14.97 -7.92
C TRP A 71 7.44 16.30 -7.16
N LYS A 72 7.28 17.43 -7.85
CA LYS A 72 7.16 18.76 -7.23
C LYS A 72 5.82 18.91 -6.51
N ASP A 73 4.76 18.41 -7.12
CA ASP A 73 3.42 18.33 -6.57
C ASP A 73 3.41 17.47 -5.31
N TRP A 74 4.05 16.30 -5.36
CA TRP A 74 4.20 15.46 -4.18
C TRP A 74 5.00 16.13 -3.06
N GLN A 75 6.11 16.79 -3.39
CA GLN A 75 6.87 17.57 -2.42
C GLN A 75 6.03 18.67 -1.78
N TYR A 76 5.19 19.36 -2.54
CA TYR A 76 4.28 20.37 -2.02
C TYR A 76 3.26 19.77 -1.05
N ILE A 77 2.66 18.63 -1.39
CA ILE A 77 1.71 17.91 -0.53
C ILE A 77 2.34 17.53 0.81
N VAL A 78 3.55 16.94 0.76
CA VAL A 78 4.25 16.48 1.96
C VAL A 78 4.65 17.65 2.87
N ARG A 79 5.16 18.74 2.29
CA ARG A 79 5.60 19.93 3.04
C ARG A 79 4.46 20.65 3.75
N ASN A 80 3.26 20.59 3.19
CA ASN A 80 2.07 21.26 3.73
C ASN A 80 1.11 20.31 4.46
N ASP A 81 1.51 19.04 4.68
CA ASP A 81 0.70 18.00 5.32
C ASP A 81 -0.69 17.78 4.68
N LEU A 82 -0.77 17.94 3.35
CA LEU A 82 -2.04 17.93 2.61
C LEU A 82 -2.52 16.52 2.22
N ARG A 83 -1.85 15.46 2.66
CA ARG A 83 -2.13 14.06 2.23
C ARG A 83 -3.58 13.65 2.47
N TYR A 84 -4.10 13.92 3.67
CA TYR A 84 -5.49 13.64 4.01
C TYR A 84 -6.45 14.49 3.17
N LYS A 85 -6.17 15.79 3.05
CA LYS A 85 -7.01 16.71 2.28
C LYS A 85 -7.08 16.32 0.81
N LEU A 86 -5.96 15.93 0.21
CA LEU A 86 -5.92 15.39 -1.15
C LEU A 86 -6.87 14.20 -1.28
N LEU A 87 -6.72 13.18 -0.44
CA LEU A 87 -7.54 11.97 -0.53
C LEU A 87 -9.03 12.28 -0.39
N LYS A 88 -9.39 13.10 0.60
CA LYS A 88 -10.77 13.53 0.83
C LYS A 88 -11.35 14.27 -0.38
N GLU A 89 -10.62 15.23 -0.92
CA GLU A 89 -11.08 16.04 -2.05
C GLU A 89 -11.19 15.20 -3.33
N VAL A 90 -10.30 14.22 -3.54
CA VAL A 90 -10.37 13.30 -4.67
C VAL A 90 -11.56 12.35 -4.54
N GLU A 91 -11.87 11.87 -3.34
CA GLU A 91 -13.03 11.03 -3.06
C GLU A 91 -14.36 11.78 -3.27
N GLU A 92 -14.45 13.04 -2.80
CA GLU A 92 -15.67 13.84 -2.88
C GLU A 92 -15.88 14.49 -4.25
N ASN A 93 -14.80 14.94 -4.90
CA ASN A 93 -14.88 15.82 -6.08
C ASN A 93 -14.14 15.27 -7.32
N GLY A 94 -13.47 14.12 -7.22
CA GLY A 94 -12.65 13.57 -8.29
C GLY A 94 -11.24 14.16 -8.38
N TYR A 95 -10.36 13.47 -9.11
CA TYR A 95 -8.91 13.75 -9.13
C TYR A 95 -8.57 15.20 -9.51
N GLU A 96 -9.10 15.67 -10.62
CA GLU A 96 -8.80 16.97 -11.21
C GLU A 96 -9.22 18.14 -10.32
N ILE A 97 -10.44 18.07 -9.77
CA ILE A 97 -10.97 19.10 -8.87
C ILE A 97 -10.26 19.05 -7.52
N GLY A 98 -9.92 17.85 -7.03
CA GLY A 98 -9.17 17.70 -5.80
C GLY A 98 -7.80 18.36 -5.85
N LEU A 99 -7.07 18.22 -6.96
CA LEU A 99 -5.79 18.92 -7.17
C LEU A 99 -5.94 20.45 -7.24
N TYR A 100 -7.02 20.95 -7.82
CA TYR A 100 -7.34 22.37 -7.81
C TYR A 100 -7.62 22.87 -6.38
N ASN A 101 -8.44 22.16 -5.61
CA ASN A 101 -8.86 22.55 -4.24
C ASN A 101 -7.70 22.55 -3.23
N ILE A 102 -6.65 21.75 -3.47
CA ILE A 102 -5.43 21.76 -2.65
C ILE A 102 -4.34 22.73 -3.16
N GLY A 103 -4.60 23.44 -4.26
CA GLY A 103 -3.73 24.48 -4.79
C GLY A 103 -2.58 23.98 -5.67
N ILE A 104 -2.68 22.77 -6.23
CA ILE A 104 -1.70 22.25 -7.21
C ILE A 104 -2.02 22.75 -8.62
N LYS A 105 -3.30 22.73 -9.02
CA LYS A 105 -3.73 23.26 -10.33
C LYS A 105 -4.19 24.71 -10.21
N ASN A 106 -3.73 25.54 -11.14
CA ASN A 106 -4.04 26.98 -11.19
C ASN A 106 -5.34 27.33 -11.94
N LYS A 107 -5.99 26.36 -12.57
CA LYS A 107 -7.25 26.54 -13.29
C LYS A 107 -8.22 25.46 -12.88
N LYS A 108 -9.48 25.85 -12.63
CA LYS A 108 -10.55 24.90 -12.36
C LYS A 108 -10.79 24.08 -13.63
N PRO A 109 -10.81 22.73 -13.54
CA PRO A 109 -11.21 21.89 -14.66
C PRO A 109 -12.63 22.27 -15.09
N THR A 110 -12.86 22.51 -16.37
CA THR A 110 -14.21 22.62 -16.94
C THR A 110 -14.83 21.23 -16.99
N GLU A 111 -16.11 21.14 -16.58
CA GLU A 111 -16.95 19.94 -16.59
C GLU A 111 -16.86 19.12 -17.89
#